data_AF-E3GN71-F1
#
_entry.id   AF-E3GN71-F1
#
_cell.length_a   1.000
_cell.length_b   1.000
_cell.length_c   1.000
_cell.angle_alpha   90.00
_cell.angle_beta   90.00
_cell.angle_gamma   90.00
#
_symmetry.space_group_name_H-M   'P 1'
#
loop_
_entity.id
_entity.type
_entity.pdbx_description
1 polymer ?
#
loop_
_entity_poly.entity_id
_entity_poly.type
_entity_poly.pdbx_seq_one_letter_code
_entity_poly.pdbx_strand_id
1 'polypeptide(L)'
;MFQITDSRLKDALDFASDKHAGQLRWGGIPFITHPVAVAAYLQERGYNDNTLLTALFHDLLEDTDTTQEEILKRSDREVLDAVILLTKPKPYDMADYLGGIDRNAMAKDVKCADRIHNLRTTADSSQAFRKKYYDESVRWYVPFFKDTCFEADFLEALGHLERMLK
;
A
#
# COMPACT_ATOMS: atom_id res chain seq x y z
N MET A 1 12.67 -12.48 -0.88
CA MET A 1 13.07 -11.87 -2.19
C MET A 1 11.88 -12.07 -3.11
N PHE A 2 11.25 -10.99 -3.57
CA PHE A 2 10.07 -11.03 -4.45
C PHE A 2 10.41 -11.85 -5.70
N GLN A 3 9.69 -12.94 -5.96
CA GLN A 3 9.94 -13.83 -7.10
C GLN A 3 8.88 -13.57 -8.17
N ILE A 4 9.34 -13.22 -9.37
CA ILE A 4 8.45 -12.98 -10.51
C ILE A 4 8.31 -14.28 -11.29
N THR A 5 7.17 -14.95 -11.12
CA THR A 5 6.86 -16.21 -11.81
C THR A 5 5.90 -16.04 -12.98
N ASP A 6 5.17 -14.92 -13.02
CA ASP A 6 4.24 -14.56 -14.08
C ASP A 6 4.80 -13.38 -14.91
N SER A 7 4.73 -13.52 -16.23
CA SER A 7 4.98 -12.45 -17.20
C SER A 7 4.22 -11.15 -16.89
N ARG A 8 2.99 -11.25 -16.35
CA ARG A 8 2.15 -10.11 -15.95
C ARG A 8 2.77 -9.33 -14.79
N LEU A 9 3.31 -10.03 -13.79
CA LEU A 9 3.96 -9.40 -12.64
C LEU A 9 5.26 -8.70 -13.05
N LYS A 10 5.97 -9.26 -14.02
CA LYS A 10 7.15 -8.60 -14.59
C LYS A 10 6.76 -7.29 -15.28
N ASP A 11 5.79 -7.33 -16.18
CA ASP A 11 5.31 -6.14 -16.89
C ASP A 11 4.77 -5.07 -15.92
N ALA A 12 4.02 -5.48 -14.90
CA ALA A 12 3.54 -4.59 -13.86
C ALA A 12 4.67 -3.92 -13.06
N LEU A 13 5.71 -4.68 -12.69
CA LEU A 13 6.86 -4.14 -12.00
C LEU A 13 7.63 -3.15 -12.87
N ASP A 14 7.90 -3.49 -14.13
CA ASP A 14 8.60 -2.61 -15.07
C ASP A 14 7.80 -1.32 -15.26
N PHE A 15 6.48 -1.43 -15.48
CA PHE A 15 5.58 -0.28 -15.63
C PHE A 15 5.53 0.62 -14.38
N ALA A 16 5.39 0.04 -13.19
CA ALA A 16 5.36 0.80 -11.94
C ALA A 16 6.73 1.46 -11.67
N SER A 17 7.83 0.78 -12.00
CA SER A 17 9.18 1.33 -11.88
C SER A 17 9.37 2.57 -12.76
N ASP A 18 8.89 2.50 -14.01
CA ASP A 18 8.95 3.62 -14.96
C ASP A 18 8.08 4.79 -14.51
N LYS A 19 6.84 4.52 -14.06
CA LYS A 19 5.91 5.57 -13.60
C LYS A 19 6.38 6.29 -12.33
N HIS A 20 7.02 5.57 -11.42
CA HIS A 20 7.62 6.16 -10.21
C HIS A 20 9.08 6.62 -10.40
N ALA A 21 9.59 6.64 -11.63
CA ALA A 21 10.98 7.03 -11.90
C ALA A 21 11.25 8.46 -11.41
N GLY A 22 12.32 8.62 -10.61
CA GLY A 22 12.70 9.89 -10.02
C GLY A 22 11.91 10.29 -8.76
N GLN A 23 10.84 9.58 -8.41
CA GLN A 23 10.15 9.77 -7.13
C GLN A 23 10.98 9.13 -6.00
N LEU A 24 11.12 9.86 -4.90
CA LEU A 24 11.88 9.43 -3.73
C LEU A 24 11.00 9.36 -2.49
N ARG A 25 11.23 8.35 -1.65
CA ARG A 25 10.76 8.28 -0.27
C ARG A 25 11.72 9.02 0.66
N TRP A 26 11.37 9.06 1.95
CA TRP A 26 12.27 9.54 3.00
C TRP A 26 13.62 8.83 2.93
N GLY A 27 14.68 9.56 3.30
CA GLY A 27 16.05 9.06 3.18
C GLY A 27 16.60 8.99 1.74
N GLY A 28 15.84 9.45 0.73
CA GLY A 28 16.29 9.45 -0.68
C GLY A 28 16.19 8.10 -1.37
N ILE A 29 15.42 7.16 -0.80
CA ILE A 29 15.21 5.83 -1.36
C ILE A 29 14.24 5.90 -2.55
N PRO A 30 14.50 5.21 -3.68
CA PRO A 30 13.56 5.18 -4.81
C PRO A 30 12.16 4.71 -4.41
N PHE A 31 11.11 5.41 -4.86
CA PHE A 31 9.75 5.16 -4.41
C PHE A 31 9.25 3.75 -4.71
N ILE A 32 9.62 3.19 -5.87
CA ILE A 32 9.26 1.83 -6.31
C ILE A 32 9.58 0.75 -5.27
N THR A 33 10.56 0.98 -4.39
CA THR A 33 10.88 0.07 -3.29
C THR A 33 9.67 -0.21 -2.38
N HIS A 34 8.74 0.75 -2.27
CA HIS A 34 7.52 0.58 -1.48
C HIS A 34 6.50 -0.36 -2.10
N PRO A 35 5.96 -0.13 -3.31
CA PRO A 35 5.07 -1.09 -3.97
C PRO A 35 5.67 -2.50 -4.03
N VAL A 36 6.98 -2.62 -4.28
CA VAL A 36 7.68 -3.91 -4.27
C VAL A 36 7.67 -4.57 -2.89
N ALA A 37 7.91 -3.81 -1.83
CA ALA A 37 7.89 -4.36 -0.47
C ALA A 37 6.47 -4.76 -0.02
N VAL A 38 5.43 -4.03 -0.43
CA VAL A 38 4.02 -4.38 -0.20
C VAL A 38 3.68 -5.68 -0.93
N ALA A 39 4.04 -5.79 -2.22
CA ALA A 39 3.83 -7.01 -3.00
C ALA A 39 4.61 -8.21 -2.42
N ALA A 40 5.87 -8.01 -2.01
CA ALA A 40 6.68 -9.06 -1.38
C ALA A 40 6.06 -9.58 -0.08
N TYR A 41 5.58 -8.68 0.77
CA TYR A 41 4.93 -9.02 2.04
C TYR A 41 3.68 -9.91 1.85
N LEU A 42 2.89 -9.63 0.81
CA LEU A 42 1.71 -10.41 0.44
C LEU A 42 2.10 -11.72 -0.24
N GLN A 43 3.12 -11.72 -1.10
CA GLN A 43 3.61 -12.93 -1.75
C GLN A 43 4.08 -13.97 -0.73
N GLU A 44 4.82 -13.55 0.29
CA GLU A 44 5.29 -14.44 1.37
C GLU A 44 4.15 -15.08 2.17
N ARG A 45 2.95 -14.51 2.10
CA ARG A 45 1.71 -15.02 2.73
C ARG A 45 0.84 -15.84 1.78
N GLY A 46 1.28 -16.07 0.55
CA GLY A 46 0.58 -16.91 -0.42
C GLY A 46 -0.59 -16.24 -1.14
N TYR A 47 -0.63 -14.90 -1.17
CA TYR A 47 -1.62 -14.16 -1.95
C TYR A 47 -1.40 -14.35 -3.47
N ASN A 48 -2.50 -14.28 -4.22
CA ASN A 48 -2.51 -14.56 -5.66
C ASN A 48 -1.96 -13.40 -6.50
N ASP A 49 -1.70 -13.67 -7.79
CA ASP A 49 -1.12 -12.70 -8.71
C ASP A 49 -1.95 -11.42 -8.87
N ASN A 50 -3.28 -11.47 -8.82
CA ASN A 50 -4.11 -10.26 -8.90
C ASN A 50 -3.94 -9.35 -7.67
N THR A 51 -3.79 -9.93 -6.47
CA THR A 51 -3.44 -9.17 -5.27
C THR A 51 -2.05 -8.56 -5.39
N LEU A 52 -1.08 -9.29 -5.95
CA LEU A 52 0.29 -8.79 -6.16
C LEU A 52 0.33 -7.68 -7.22
N LEU A 53 -0.42 -7.80 -8.31
CA LEU A 53 -0.61 -6.73 -9.31
C LEU A 53 -1.21 -5.48 -8.66
N THR A 54 -2.26 -5.64 -7.86
CA THR A 54 -2.88 -4.53 -7.13
C THR A 54 -1.89 -3.86 -6.19
N ALA A 55 -1.05 -4.63 -5.48
CA ALA A 55 0.00 -4.08 -4.63
C ALA A 55 1.06 -3.28 -5.42
N LEU A 56 1.46 -3.74 -6.61
CA LEU A 56 2.39 -2.99 -7.46
C LEU A 56 1.76 -1.70 -8.02
N PHE A 57 0.44 -1.66 -8.18
CA PHE A 57 -0.28 -0.54 -8.80
C PHE A 57 -0.94 0.43 -7.82
N HIS A 58 -0.99 0.13 -6.52
CA HIS A 58 -1.87 0.82 -5.57
C HIS A 58 -1.68 2.34 -5.48
N ASP A 59 -0.47 2.84 -5.70
CA ASP A 59 -0.15 4.28 -5.65
C ASP A 59 -0.13 4.95 -7.04
N LEU A 60 -0.29 4.20 -8.14
CA LEU A 60 -0.09 4.75 -9.49
C LEU A 60 -1.09 5.86 -9.83
N LEU A 61 -2.37 5.67 -9.49
CA LEU A 61 -3.39 6.69 -9.75
C LEU A 61 -3.28 7.90 -8.80
N GLU A 62 -2.62 7.76 -7.65
CA GLU A 62 -2.48 8.83 -6.65
C GLU A 62 -1.23 9.68 -6.89
N ASP A 63 -0.11 9.04 -7.22
CA ASP A 63 1.22 9.65 -7.19
C ASP A 63 1.87 9.85 -8.57
N THR A 64 1.21 9.40 -9.64
CA THR A 64 1.76 9.46 -11.01
C THR A 64 0.74 10.00 -12.01
N ASP A 65 1.09 10.06 -13.29
CA ASP A 65 0.20 10.42 -14.40
C ASP A 65 -0.57 9.21 -14.99
N THR A 66 -0.52 8.06 -14.30
CA THR A 66 -1.13 6.81 -14.78
C THR A 66 -2.63 6.93 -14.94
N THR A 67 -3.18 6.37 -16.02
CA THR A 67 -4.64 6.31 -16.23
C THR A 67 -5.24 4.95 -15.89
N GLN A 68 -6.54 4.91 -15.64
CA GLN A 68 -7.28 3.66 -15.40
C GLN A 68 -7.19 2.70 -16.61
N GLU A 69 -7.18 3.24 -17.82
CA GLU A 69 -7.02 2.45 -19.05
C GLU A 69 -5.63 1.82 -19.16
N GLU A 70 -4.58 2.50 -18.69
CA GLU A 70 -3.23 1.93 -18.67
C GLU A 70 -3.10 0.76 -17.71
N ILE A 71 -3.77 0.84 -16.55
CA ILE A 71 -3.86 -0.26 -15.58
C ILE A 71 -4.66 -1.41 -16.19
N LEU A 72 -5.85 -1.15 -16.73
CA LEU A 72 -6.73 -2.18 -17.28
C LEU A 72 -6.09 -2.97 -18.42
N LYS A 73 -5.25 -2.32 -19.24
CA LYS A 73 -4.50 -2.98 -20.33
C LYS A 73 -3.46 -4.00 -19.83
N ARG A 74 -3.00 -3.85 -18.58
CA ARG A 74 -1.94 -4.68 -17.96
C ARG A 74 -2.49 -5.64 -16.91
N SER A 75 -3.76 -5.51 -16.56
CA SER A 75 -4.42 -6.32 -15.56
C SER A 75 -5.82 -6.73 -16.03
N ASP A 76 -6.80 -6.66 -15.14
CA ASP A 76 -8.20 -6.97 -15.38
C ASP A 76 -9.08 -5.99 -14.58
N ARG A 77 -10.39 -6.16 -14.70
CA ARG A 77 -11.37 -5.29 -14.05
C ARG A 77 -11.28 -5.36 -12.53
N GLU A 78 -11.02 -6.54 -11.96
CA GLU A 78 -10.97 -6.73 -10.51
C GLU A 78 -9.78 -5.98 -9.90
N VAL A 79 -8.61 -6.06 -10.54
CA VAL A 79 -7.41 -5.30 -10.14
C VAL A 79 -7.67 -3.80 -10.26
N LEU A 80 -8.25 -3.33 -11.38
CA LEU A 80 -8.55 -1.91 -11.57
C LEU A 80 -9.49 -1.39 -10.47
N ASP A 81 -10.59 -2.09 -10.21
CA ASP A 81 -11.58 -1.67 -9.20
C ASP A 81 -10.94 -1.62 -7.80
N ALA A 82 -10.02 -2.54 -7.47
CA ALA A 82 -9.28 -2.49 -6.21
C ALA A 82 -8.30 -1.30 -6.14
N VAL A 83 -7.56 -1.00 -7.21
CA VAL A 83 -6.64 0.16 -7.25
C VAL A 83 -7.41 1.48 -7.12
N ILE A 84 -8.57 1.60 -7.75
CA ILE A 84 -9.44 2.78 -7.61
C ILE A 84 -9.85 2.99 -6.15
N LEU A 85 -10.21 1.92 -5.43
CA LEU A 85 -10.56 2.00 -4.01
C LEU A 85 -9.37 2.38 -3.13
N LEU A 86 -8.14 1.98 -3.50
CA LEU A 86 -6.92 2.30 -2.77
C LEU A 86 -6.46 3.75 -2.96
N THR A 87 -6.82 4.36 -4.09
CA THR A 87 -6.52 5.75 -4.43
C THR A 87 -7.35 6.70 -3.57
N LYS A 88 -6.73 7.62 -2.82
CA LYS A 88 -7.46 8.59 -1.99
C LYS A 88 -7.86 9.82 -2.80
N PRO A 89 -9.15 10.02 -3.15
CA PRO A 89 -9.59 11.27 -3.76
C PRO A 89 -9.42 12.44 -2.77
N LYS A 90 -9.16 13.65 -3.24
CA LYS A 90 -9.15 14.85 -2.37
C LYS A 90 -10.27 15.81 -2.81
N PRO A 91 -11.17 16.24 -1.90
CA PRO A 91 -11.30 15.84 -0.50
C PRO A 91 -11.88 14.42 -0.33
N TYR A 92 -11.63 13.78 0.83
CA TYR A 92 -12.22 12.49 1.20
C TYR A 92 -12.67 12.48 2.66
N ASP A 93 -13.67 11.64 2.95
CA ASP A 93 -14.01 11.21 4.30
C ASP A 93 -13.32 9.87 4.60
N MET A 94 -12.69 9.76 5.78
CA MET A 94 -11.94 8.56 6.16
C MET A 94 -12.84 7.34 6.40
N ALA A 95 -14.06 7.54 6.92
CA ALA A 95 -14.98 6.43 7.17
C ALA A 95 -15.52 5.88 5.85
N ASP A 96 -15.87 6.75 4.90
CA ASP A 96 -16.31 6.33 3.56
C ASP A 96 -15.18 5.65 2.79
N TYR A 97 -13.96 6.21 2.84
CA TYR A 97 -12.79 5.63 2.17
C TYR A 97 -12.46 4.23 2.70
N LEU A 98 -12.30 4.07 4.01
CA LEU A 98 -12.01 2.75 4.59
C LEU A 98 -13.20 1.80 4.47
N GLY A 99 -14.44 2.30 4.52
CA GLY A 99 -15.64 1.50 4.31
C GLY A 99 -15.76 0.96 2.88
N GLY A 100 -15.29 1.71 1.88
CA GLY A 100 -15.18 1.24 0.50
C GLY A 100 -14.15 0.12 0.35
N ILE A 101 -12.96 0.32 0.95
CA ILE A 101 -11.88 -0.69 0.96
C ILE A 101 -12.32 -1.96 1.70
N ASP A 102 -13.01 -1.84 2.84
CA ASP A 102 -13.41 -2.97 3.68
C ASP A 102 -14.35 -3.95 2.95
N ARG A 103 -15.10 -3.45 1.95
CA ARG A 103 -16.02 -4.25 1.12
C ARG A 103 -15.33 -4.99 -0.03
N ASN A 104 -14.06 -4.71 -0.30
CA ASN A 104 -13.27 -5.39 -1.32
C ASN A 104 -12.06 -6.07 -0.65
N ALA A 105 -12.11 -7.40 -0.55
CA ALA A 105 -11.08 -8.19 0.15
C ALA A 105 -9.66 -7.89 -0.37
N MET A 106 -9.47 -7.85 -1.69
CA MET A 106 -8.18 -7.57 -2.32
C MET A 106 -7.65 -6.18 -1.97
N ALA A 107 -8.50 -5.15 -2.04
CA ALA A 107 -8.13 -3.80 -1.63
C ALA A 107 -7.81 -3.74 -0.14
N LYS A 108 -8.58 -4.44 0.71
CA LYS A 108 -8.32 -4.53 2.16
C LYS A 108 -6.97 -5.16 2.46
N ASP A 109 -6.65 -6.29 1.84
CA ASP A 109 -5.37 -6.99 2.03
C ASP A 109 -4.18 -6.10 1.63
N VAL A 110 -4.27 -5.44 0.47
CA VAL A 110 -3.23 -4.51 0.00
C VAL A 110 -3.14 -3.30 0.93
N LYS A 111 -4.26 -2.76 1.41
CA LYS A 111 -4.25 -1.61 2.33
C LYS A 111 -3.60 -1.95 3.67
N CYS A 112 -3.82 -3.16 4.15
CA CYS A 112 -3.18 -3.67 5.36
C CYS A 112 -1.66 -3.75 5.18
N ALA A 113 -1.20 -4.36 4.08
CA ALA A 113 0.22 -4.47 3.77
C ALA A 113 0.89 -3.09 3.58
N ASP A 114 0.24 -2.18 2.85
CA ASP A 114 0.66 -0.78 2.67
C ASP A 114 0.87 -0.10 4.03
N ARG A 115 -0.16 -0.10 4.89
CA ARG A 115 -0.10 0.56 6.20
C ARG A 115 1.01 -0.01 7.08
N ILE A 116 1.22 -1.32 7.08
CA ILE A 116 2.31 -1.97 7.83
C ILE A 116 3.67 -1.49 7.31
N HIS A 117 3.89 -1.53 5.99
CA HIS A 117 5.15 -1.10 5.40
C HIS A 117 5.44 0.38 5.72
N ASN A 118 4.43 1.23 5.63
CA ASN A 118 4.57 2.65 5.93
C ASN A 118 4.89 2.90 7.41
N LEU A 119 4.24 2.20 8.35
CA LEU A 119 4.60 2.28 9.78
C LEU A 119 6.07 1.90 10.03
N ARG A 120 6.54 0.82 9.40
CA ARG A 120 7.92 0.31 9.53
C ARG A 120 8.99 1.23 8.93
N THR A 121 8.61 2.15 8.04
CA THR A 121 9.56 2.97 7.26
C THR A 121 9.45 4.47 7.53
N THR A 122 8.87 4.86 8.67
CA THR A 122 8.73 6.28 9.07
C THR A 122 9.99 6.89 9.72
N ALA A 123 11.08 6.14 9.87
CA ALA A 123 12.22 6.56 10.69
C ALA A 123 12.87 7.87 10.25
N ASP A 124 13.03 8.06 8.94
CA ASP A 124 13.62 9.27 8.34
C ASP A 124 12.61 10.40 8.12
N SER A 125 11.37 10.23 8.58
CA SER A 125 10.33 11.27 8.49
C SER A 125 10.35 12.22 9.70
N SER A 126 9.74 13.40 9.54
CA SER A 126 9.68 14.40 10.61
C SER A 126 8.91 13.90 11.82
N GLN A 127 9.27 14.39 13.02
CA GLN A 127 8.55 14.04 14.25
C GLN A 127 7.06 14.42 14.16
N ALA A 128 6.75 15.57 13.53
CA ALA A 128 5.37 16.00 13.30
C ALA A 128 4.60 15.03 12.39
N PHE A 129 5.23 14.53 11.33
CA PHE A 129 4.63 13.49 10.48
C PHE A 129 4.39 12.20 11.27
N ARG A 130 5.39 11.72 12.01
CA ARG A 130 5.28 10.50 12.84
C ARG A 130 4.12 10.60 13.83
N LYS A 131 3.99 11.73 14.52
CA LYS A 131 2.90 11.98 15.48
C LYS A 131 1.54 11.96 14.79
N LYS A 132 1.38 12.66 13.67
CA LYS A 132 0.14 12.65 12.86
C LYS A 132 -0.19 11.22 12.39
N TYR A 133 0.80 10.50 11.86
CA TYR A 133 0.61 9.17 11.30
C TYR A 133 0.25 8.14 12.37
N TYR A 134 0.85 8.26 13.57
CA TYR A 134 0.48 7.48 14.74
C TYR A 134 -0.96 7.75 15.17
N ASP A 135 -1.34 9.02 15.36
CA ASP A 135 -2.69 9.40 15.79
C ASP A 135 -3.77 8.92 14.78
N GLU A 136 -3.50 9.02 13.47
CA GLU A 136 -4.38 8.48 12.42
C GLU A 136 -4.46 6.94 12.49
N SER A 137 -3.33 6.26 12.69
CA SER A 137 -3.27 4.80 12.75
C SER A 137 -4.01 4.26 13.96
N VAL A 138 -3.88 4.90 15.13
CA VAL A 138 -4.67 4.56 16.33
C VAL A 138 -6.15 4.76 16.09
N ARG A 139 -6.54 5.92 15.53
CA ARG A 139 -7.95 6.28 15.38
C ARG A 139 -8.68 5.42 14.35
N TRP A 140 -8.05 5.16 13.21
CA TRP A 140 -8.72 4.56 12.05
C TRP A 140 -8.26 3.15 11.74
N TYR A 141 -6.98 2.85 11.94
CA TYR A 141 -6.42 1.57 11.48
C TYR A 141 -6.45 0.51 12.57
N VAL A 142 -6.35 0.84 13.86
CA VAL A 142 -6.61 -0.15 14.95
C VAL A 142 -7.95 -0.86 14.78
N PRO A 143 -9.10 -0.18 14.62
CA PRO A 143 -10.36 -0.88 14.39
C PRO A 143 -10.42 -1.57 13.01
N PHE A 144 -9.78 -1.01 11.98
CA PHE A 144 -9.76 -1.59 10.63
C PHE A 144 -9.00 -2.93 10.53
N PHE A 145 -7.92 -3.07 11.30
CA PHE A 145 -7.08 -4.26 11.35
C PHE A 145 -7.62 -5.35 12.29
N LYS A 146 -8.57 -5.02 13.15
CA LYS A 146 -9.10 -5.95 14.13
C LYS A 146 -9.63 -7.22 13.47
N ASP A 147 -9.28 -8.38 14.04
CA ASP A 147 -9.69 -9.72 13.59
C ASP A 147 -9.16 -10.10 12.18
N THR A 148 -8.19 -9.33 11.64
CA THR A 148 -7.49 -9.68 10.39
C THR A 148 -6.23 -10.50 10.67
N CYS A 149 -5.75 -11.24 9.67
CA CYS A 149 -4.46 -11.95 9.76
C CYS A 149 -3.24 -11.01 9.86
N PHE A 150 -3.44 -9.71 9.65
CA PHE A 150 -2.39 -8.69 9.69
C PHE A 150 -2.30 -7.95 11.04
N GLU A 151 -3.24 -8.20 11.96
CA GLU A 151 -3.39 -7.42 13.18
C GLU A 151 -2.11 -7.41 14.04
N ALA A 152 -1.49 -8.58 14.22
CA ALA A 152 -0.28 -8.71 15.02
C ALA A 152 0.90 -7.88 14.45
N ASP A 153 1.14 -8.00 13.14
CA ASP A 153 2.21 -7.27 12.45
C ASP A 153 1.96 -5.75 12.47
N PHE A 154 0.70 -5.33 12.37
CA PHE A 154 0.30 -3.94 12.48
C PHE A 154 0.54 -3.38 13.88
N LEU A 155 0.10 -4.10 14.92
CA LEU A 155 0.29 -3.66 16.31
C LEU A 155 1.77 -3.61 16.69
N GLU A 156 2.58 -4.55 16.20
CA GLU A 156 4.03 -4.52 16.34
C GLU A 156 4.61 -3.24 15.71
N ALA A 157 4.31 -3.00 14.43
CA ALA A 157 4.80 -1.82 13.69
C ALA A 157 4.35 -0.49 14.33
N LEU A 158 3.11 -0.42 14.79
CA LEU A 158 2.56 0.73 15.49
C LEU A 158 3.29 0.98 16.83
N GLY A 159 3.58 -0.08 17.58
CA GLY A 159 4.36 0.01 18.82
C GLY A 159 5.80 0.47 18.59
N HIS A 160 6.43 0.14 17.47
CA HIS A 160 7.73 0.71 17.08
C HIS A 160 7.63 2.22 16.88
N LEU A 161 6.63 2.69 16.12
CA LEU A 161 6.41 4.12 15.92
C LEU A 161 6.12 4.85 17.23
N GLU A 162 5.33 4.26 18.13
CA GLU A 162 5.07 4.81 19.46
C GLU A 162 6.37 5.03 20.25
N ARG A 163 7.28 4.05 20.24
CA ARG A 163 8.59 4.17 20.91
C ARG A 163 9.45 5.28 20.33
N MET A 164 9.35 5.54 19.02
CA MET A 164 10.09 6.64 18.38
C MET A 164 9.55 8.03 18.70
N LEU A 165 8.34 8.11 19.27
CA LEU A 165 7.69 9.37 19.68
C LEU A 165 7.93 9.71 21.15
N LYS A 166 8.43 8.74 21.94
CA LYS A 166 8.87 8.93 23.33
C LYS A 166 10.31 9.45 23.35
#